data_AF-A0A2V8A8S2-F1
#
_entry.id   AF-A0A2V8A8S2-F1
#
_cell.length_a   1.000
_cell.length_b   1.000
_cell.length_c   1.000
_cell.angle_alpha   90.00
_cell.angle_beta   90.00
_cell.angle_gamma   90.00
#
_symmetry.space_group_name_H-M   'P 1'
#
loop_
_entity.id
_entity.type
_entity.pdbx_description
1 polymer ?
#
loop_
_entity_poly.entity_id
_entity_poly.type
_entity_poly.pdbx_seq_one_letter_code
_entity_poly.pdbx_strand_id
1 'polypeptide(L)'
;PARHVDVFPTILDALAIRVPDALAGRSLLTLASGVSADSAHTDRSSQPIYFEALSANVNRGWAPLGGLIRDRMKYIDLPIPELYDLQRDSNEQQNLADSQPQRVEEMRGLLNTFRASDRRAERRPEAADALERLHSVGYTSAVVAPTTRYTEADDPKRLIGLDAMLQDVLRLYLAGDLRAAIARCRELVERRPTMAVSLLELAHLERESGNLAAGIDALRRAAALTPEDAQTMSLLAAYLTQAGRAREAVDLLEPYSRREPADPQVLTSRAMALAAAGRATDALSTLEQARRHDPTNAMLHVESGTVYLMAGDRAHAREEFQAALALNPAAARAHSSLGVIASEDGRTDEAIAQWRDALNADPREAGKLFAFTEFLRQKGRDAEARPFLELFVASASQQQYAREIERAHEWLGRP
;
A
#
# COMPACT_ATOMS: atom_id res chain seq x y z
N PRO A 1 -33.67 -15.65 -6.51
CA PRO A 1 -32.20 -15.79 -6.49
C PRO A 1 -31.70 -15.74 -5.03
N ALA A 2 -30.72 -16.56 -4.65
CA ALA A 2 -30.07 -16.47 -3.34
C ALA A 2 -29.08 -15.29 -3.34
N ARG A 3 -29.02 -14.51 -2.25
CA ARG A 3 -28.06 -13.39 -2.10
C ARG A 3 -26.99 -13.76 -1.09
N HIS A 4 -25.81 -13.16 -1.18
CA HIS A 4 -24.74 -13.40 -0.21
C HIS A 4 -25.19 -13.03 1.23
N VAL A 5 -25.96 -11.95 1.39
CA VAL A 5 -26.53 -11.55 2.69
C VAL A 5 -27.48 -12.58 3.30
N ASP A 6 -28.01 -13.52 2.50
CA ASP A 6 -28.90 -14.57 3.00
C ASP A 6 -28.12 -15.75 3.63
N VAL A 7 -26.80 -15.85 3.42
CA VAL A 7 -25.96 -16.96 3.90
C VAL A 7 -25.88 -17.00 5.43
N PHE A 8 -25.52 -15.87 6.07
CA PHE A 8 -25.36 -15.85 7.53
C PHE A 8 -26.68 -16.08 8.29
N PRO A 9 -27.82 -15.44 7.93
CA PRO A 9 -29.13 -15.81 8.46
C PRO A 9 -29.48 -17.29 8.29
N THR A 10 -29.13 -17.88 7.15
CA THR A 10 -29.34 -19.32 6.87
C THR A 10 -28.52 -20.21 7.80
N ILE A 11 -27.26 -19.86 8.06
CA ILE A 11 -26.40 -20.59 9.01
C ILE A 11 -26.95 -20.50 10.44
N LEU A 12 -27.36 -19.30 10.87
CA LEU A 12 -27.94 -19.10 12.21
C LEU A 12 -29.21 -19.94 12.40
N ASP A 13 -30.11 -19.93 11.41
CA ASP A 13 -31.33 -20.72 11.40
C ASP A 13 -31.02 -22.23 11.41
N ALA A 14 -30.02 -22.69 10.65
CA ALA A 14 -29.56 -24.09 10.65
C ALA A 14 -29.07 -24.57 12.02
N LEU A 15 -28.48 -23.66 12.79
CA LEU A 15 -27.98 -23.90 14.15
C LEU A 15 -29.05 -23.66 15.23
N ALA A 16 -30.30 -23.37 14.85
CA ALA A 16 -31.38 -22.97 15.75
C ALA A 16 -31.04 -21.74 16.63
N ILE A 17 -30.20 -20.84 16.11
CA ILE A 17 -29.86 -19.56 16.75
C ILE A 17 -30.79 -18.48 16.18
N ARG A 18 -31.39 -17.67 17.07
CA ARG A 18 -32.27 -16.56 16.67
C ARG A 18 -31.52 -15.56 15.77
N VAL A 19 -32.01 -15.37 14.56
CA VAL A 19 -31.51 -14.35 13.63
C VAL A 19 -31.87 -12.95 14.18
N PRO A 20 -30.90 -12.05 14.39
CA PRO A 20 -31.18 -10.68 14.83
C PRO A 20 -31.99 -9.90 13.79
N ASP A 21 -33.00 -9.14 14.21
CA ASP A 21 -33.88 -8.38 13.31
C ASP A 21 -33.15 -7.28 12.52
N ALA A 22 -32.00 -6.83 13.03
CA ALA A 22 -31.13 -5.84 12.37
C ALA A 22 -30.22 -6.44 11.29
N LEU A 23 -30.12 -7.77 11.19
CA LEU A 23 -29.25 -8.43 10.22
C LEU A 23 -29.91 -8.42 8.84
N ALA A 24 -29.18 -7.95 7.83
CA ALA A 24 -29.65 -8.01 6.44
C ALA A 24 -29.73 -9.47 5.95
N GLY A 25 -30.70 -9.73 5.05
CA GLY A 25 -30.91 -11.05 4.45
C GLY A 25 -32.04 -11.86 5.10
N ARG A 26 -32.23 -13.09 4.62
CA ARG A 26 -33.19 -14.06 5.19
C ARG A 26 -32.61 -15.47 5.17
N SER A 27 -33.09 -16.34 6.06
CA SER A 27 -32.80 -17.77 5.94
C SER A 27 -33.43 -18.34 4.67
N LEU A 28 -32.70 -19.21 3.99
CA LEU A 28 -33.14 -19.94 2.81
C LEU A 28 -33.58 -21.38 3.13
N LEU A 29 -33.47 -21.84 4.39
CA LEU A 29 -33.83 -23.21 4.78
C LEU A 29 -35.33 -23.50 4.58
N THR A 30 -36.18 -22.50 4.78
CA THR A 30 -37.63 -22.59 4.53
C THR A 30 -37.96 -22.82 3.06
N LEU A 31 -37.13 -22.30 2.15
CA LEU A 31 -37.27 -22.55 0.70
C LEU A 31 -36.78 -23.96 0.32
N ALA A 32 -35.78 -24.50 1.05
CA ALA A 32 -35.24 -25.84 0.81
C ALA A 32 -36.13 -26.97 1.38
N SER A 33 -36.91 -26.68 2.43
CA SER A 33 -37.81 -27.65 3.09
C SER A 33 -39.20 -27.76 2.46
N GLY A 34 -39.52 -26.96 1.44
CA GLY A 34 -40.80 -27.00 0.72
C GLY A 34 -42.00 -26.46 1.51
N VAL A 35 -41.79 -25.92 2.71
CA VAL A 35 -42.84 -25.26 3.49
C VAL A 35 -43.03 -23.86 2.91
N SER A 36 -44.13 -23.66 2.19
CA SER A 36 -44.49 -22.36 1.65
C SER A 36 -44.60 -21.37 2.81
N ALA A 37 -43.67 -20.41 2.87
CA ALA A 37 -43.72 -19.34 3.85
C ALA A 37 -45.07 -18.63 3.74
N ASP A 38 -45.73 -18.44 4.87
CA ASP A 38 -47.00 -17.74 4.99
C ASP A 38 -47.01 -16.43 4.16
N SER A 39 -48.19 -16.12 3.63
CA SER A 39 -48.51 -15.04 2.69
C SER A 39 -48.15 -13.61 3.13
N ALA A 40 -47.42 -13.43 4.24
CA ALA A 40 -46.82 -12.18 4.69
C ALA A 40 -45.37 -11.97 4.21
N HIS A 41 -44.73 -12.96 3.58
CA HIS A 41 -43.33 -12.90 3.13
C HIS A 41 -43.13 -13.03 1.61
N THR A 42 -44.22 -13.11 0.85
CA THR A 42 -44.23 -13.25 -0.63
C THR A 42 -43.74 -12.01 -1.39
N ASP A 43 -43.84 -10.82 -0.82
CA ASP A 43 -43.45 -9.57 -1.49
C ASP A 43 -41.92 -9.30 -1.50
N ARG A 44 -41.15 -10.06 -0.71
CA ARG A 44 -39.68 -9.90 -0.67
C ARG A 44 -38.93 -10.60 -1.81
N SER A 45 -39.63 -11.37 -2.65
CA SER A 45 -39.05 -11.97 -3.87
C SER A 45 -38.71 -10.94 -4.96
N SER A 46 -39.28 -9.74 -4.85
CA SER A 46 -39.06 -8.57 -5.72
C SER A 46 -37.96 -7.62 -5.20
N GLN A 47 -37.28 -7.96 -4.10
CA GLN A 47 -36.24 -7.08 -3.56
C GLN A 47 -35.01 -7.06 -4.48
N PRO A 48 -34.52 -5.88 -4.88
CA PRO A 48 -33.32 -5.77 -5.69
C PRO A 48 -32.09 -6.30 -4.96
N ILE A 49 -31.24 -7.00 -5.70
CA ILE A 49 -29.94 -7.52 -5.24
C ILE A 49 -28.88 -6.51 -5.65
N TYR A 50 -28.23 -5.87 -4.70
CA TYR A 50 -27.06 -5.02 -4.96
C TYR A 50 -25.79 -5.86 -5.14
N PHE A 51 -24.91 -5.44 -6.04
CA PHE A 51 -23.54 -5.96 -6.15
C PHE A 51 -22.58 -4.85 -6.59
N GLU A 52 -21.32 -4.98 -6.22
CA GLU A 52 -20.26 -4.04 -6.60
C GLU A 52 -18.90 -4.73 -6.74
N ALA A 53 -18.00 -4.10 -7.49
CA ALA A 53 -16.59 -4.43 -7.57
C ALA A 53 -15.77 -3.13 -7.62
N LEU A 54 -15.28 -2.73 -6.45
CA LEU A 54 -14.59 -1.43 -6.29
C LEU A 54 -13.06 -1.51 -6.46
N SER A 55 -12.47 -2.71 -6.61
CA SER A 55 -11.01 -2.86 -6.70
C SER A 55 -10.37 -2.04 -7.82
N ALA A 56 -10.99 -2.00 -9.00
CA ALA A 56 -10.51 -1.20 -10.12
C ALA A 56 -10.56 0.31 -9.82
N ASN A 57 -11.61 0.75 -9.11
CA ASN A 57 -11.78 2.13 -8.73
C ASN A 57 -10.78 2.55 -7.64
N VAL A 58 -10.74 1.81 -6.54
CA VAL A 58 -9.91 2.12 -5.37
C VAL A 58 -8.42 2.09 -5.72
N ASN A 59 -7.98 1.10 -6.51
CA ASN A 59 -6.55 0.89 -6.75
C ASN A 59 -6.03 1.57 -8.02
N ARG A 60 -6.90 1.86 -9.01
CA ARG A 60 -6.48 2.35 -10.35
C ARG A 60 -7.21 3.60 -10.81
N GLY A 61 -8.24 4.03 -10.08
CA GLY A 61 -9.05 5.20 -10.43
C GLY A 61 -9.98 4.99 -11.62
N TRP A 62 -10.31 3.73 -11.95
CA TRP A 62 -11.24 3.42 -13.02
C TRP A 62 -12.69 3.56 -12.54
N ALA A 63 -13.65 3.50 -13.46
CA ALA A 63 -15.05 3.62 -13.09
C ALA A 63 -15.45 2.52 -12.08
N PRO A 64 -16.13 2.88 -10.98
CA PRO A 64 -16.59 1.90 -10.00
C PRO A 64 -17.70 1.05 -10.62
N LEU A 65 -17.52 -0.26 -10.58
CA LEU A 65 -18.56 -1.19 -11.03
C LEU A 65 -19.53 -1.38 -9.89
N GLY A 66 -20.76 -0.93 -10.09
CA GLY A 66 -21.90 -1.23 -9.22
C GLY A 66 -23.07 -1.70 -10.08
N GLY A 67 -23.98 -2.46 -9.49
CA GLY A 67 -25.14 -2.93 -10.23
C GLY A 67 -26.20 -3.50 -9.33
N LEU A 68 -27.32 -3.83 -9.95
CA LEU A 68 -28.38 -4.53 -9.25
C LEU A 68 -29.10 -5.54 -10.14
N ILE A 69 -29.68 -6.55 -9.50
CA ILE A 69 -30.61 -7.48 -10.12
C ILE A 69 -31.99 -7.26 -9.52
N ARG A 70 -32.98 -6.93 -10.36
CA ARG A 70 -34.39 -6.85 -9.96
C ARG A 70 -35.21 -7.74 -10.87
N ASP A 71 -35.94 -8.66 -10.26
CA ASP A 71 -36.70 -9.71 -10.95
C ASP A 71 -35.78 -10.52 -11.90
N ARG A 72 -35.92 -10.32 -13.22
CA ARG A 72 -35.09 -10.93 -14.27
C ARG A 72 -34.06 -9.99 -14.88
N MET A 73 -34.10 -8.71 -14.53
CA MET A 73 -33.25 -7.69 -15.13
C MET A 73 -31.99 -7.50 -14.30
N LYS A 74 -30.82 -7.61 -14.94
CA LYS A 74 -29.52 -7.26 -14.36
C LYS A 74 -29.04 -5.97 -14.98
N TYR A 75 -28.78 -4.96 -14.16
CA TYR A 75 -28.20 -3.70 -14.58
C TYR A 75 -26.79 -3.56 -13.99
N ILE A 76 -25.84 -3.15 -14.81
CA ILE A 76 -24.48 -2.80 -14.41
C ILE A 76 -24.26 -1.34 -14.78
N ASP A 77 -23.98 -0.54 -13.76
CA ASP A 77 -23.70 0.89 -13.87
C ASP A 77 -22.21 1.10 -14.11
N LEU A 78 -21.90 1.39 -15.37
CA LEU A 78 -20.58 1.71 -15.90
C LEU A 78 -20.73 2.86 -16.91
N PRO A 79 -19.62 3.50 -17.32
CA PRO A 79 -19.66 4.49 -18.39
C PRO A 79 -20.31 3.95 -19.67
N ILE A 80 -20.11 2.65 -19.94
CA ILE A 80 -20.89 1.90 -20.92
C ILE A 80 -21.94 1.11 -20.13
N PRO A 81 -23.19 1.58 -20.03
CA PRO A 81 -24.20 0.91 -19.24
C PRO A 81 -24.55 -0.46 -19.84
N GLU A 82 -24.79 -1.43 -18.97
CA GLU A 82 -25.20 -2.77 -19.41
C GLU A 82 -26.52 -3.18 -18.76
N LEU A 83 -27.43 -3.71 -19.58
CA LEU A 83 -28.72 -4.20 -19.13
C LEU A 83 -29.00 -5.56 -19.77
N TYR A 84 -29.22 -6.58 -18.96
CA TYR A 84 -29.47 -7.95 -19.40
C TYR A 84 -30.78 -8.49 -18.86
N ASP A 85 -31.44 -9.33 -19.65
CA ASP A 85 -32.63 -10.09 -19.26
C ASP A 85 -32.21 -11.53 -18.99
N LEU A 86 -31.90 -11.85 -17.73
CA LEU A 86 -31.30 -13.14 -17.34
C LEU A 86 -32.18 -14.37 -17.62
N GLN A 87 -33.48 -14.16 -17.84
CA GLN A 87 -34.39 -15.24 -18.21
C GLN A 87 -34.27 -15.59 -19.70
N ARG A 88 -34.01 -14.61 -20.56
CA ARG A 88 -33.88 -14.80 -22.02
C ARG A 88 -32.43 -14.97 -22.46
N ASP A 89 -31.50 -14.37 -21.73
CA ASP A 89 -30.08 -14.33 -22.00
C ASP A 89 -29.31 -14.55 -20.69
N SER A 90 -29.28 -15.81 -20.25
CA SER A 90 -28.57 -16.20 -19.02
C SER A 90 -27.05 -16.04 -19.09
N ASN A 91 -26.51 -15.87 -20.31
CA ASN A 91 -25.08 -15.72 -20.57
C ASN A 91 -24.67 -14.24 -20.78
N GLU A 92 -25.61 -13.30 -20.66
CA GLU A 92 -25.34 -11.85 -20.72
C GLU A 92 -24.63 -11.43 -22.03
N GLN A 93 -25.03 -12.03 -23.16
CA GLN A 93 -24.45 -11.75 -24.48
C GLN A 93 -25.08 -10.56 -25.19
N GLN A 94 -26.33 -10.22 -24.90
CA GLN A 94 -27.09 -9.16 -25.56
C GLN A 94 -27.32 -8.00 -24.60
N ASN A 95 -26.52 -6.95 -24.73
CA ASN A 95 -26.72 -5.72 -23.97
C ASN A 95 -27.95 -4.96 -24.51
N LEU A 96 -28.96 -4.78 -23.65
CA LEU A 96 -30.22 -4.11 -23.97
C LEU A 96 -30.21 -2.61 -23.65
N ALA A 97 -29.13 -2.07 -23.07
CA ALA A 97 -29.10 -0.71 -22.53
C ALA A 97 -29.48 0.36 -23.58
N ASP A 98 -28.92 0.28 -24.79
CA ASP A 98 -29.22 1.22 -25.89
C ASP A 98 -30.67 1.12 -26.37
N SER A 99 -31.23 -0.08 -26.35
CA SER A 99 -32.61 -0.35 -26.79
C SER A 99 -33.67 -0.03 -25.73
N GLN A 100 -33.27 0.09 -24.46
CA GLN A 100 -34.18 0.29 -23.32
C GLN A 100 -33.71 1.40 -22.35
N PRO A 101 -33.54 2.64 -22.82
CA PRO A 101 -32.99 3.74 -22.00
C PRO A 101 -33.86 4.09 -20.79
N GLN A 102 -35.19 4.00 -20.91
CA GLN A 102 -36.10 4.25 -19.79
C GLN A 102 -35.88 3.27 -18.64
N ARG A 103 -35.62 1.99 -18.96
CA ARG A 103 -35.37 0.96 -17.96
C ARG A 103 -33.99 1.10 -17.33
N VAL A 104 -32.98 1.54 -18.09
CA VAL A 104 -31.68 1.92 -17.54
C VAL A 104 -31.82 3.01 -16.49
N GLU A 105 -32.58 4.07 -16.79
CA GLU A 105 -32.76 5.18 -15.85
C GLU A 105 -33.53 4.77 -14.59
N GLU A 106 -34.55 3.91 -14.73
CA GLU A 106 -35.26 3.29 -13.59
C GLU A 106 -34.28 2.51 -12.68
N MET A 107 -33.48 1.62 -13.28
CA MET A 107 -32.53 0.78 -12.54
C MET A 107 -31.42 1.60 -11.89
N ARG A 108 -30.94 2.66 -12.58
CA ARG A 108 -29.96 3.60 -12.02
C ARG A 108 -30.53 4.39 -10.84
N GLY A 109 -31.77 4.86 -10.95
CA GLY A 109 -32.47 5.52 -9.86
C GLY A 109 -32.54 4.64 -8.61
N LEU A 110 -32.87 3.36 -8.79
CA LEU A 110 -32.89 2.37 -7.72
C LEU A 110 -31.49 2.07 -7.15
N LEU A 111 -30.46 1.97 -8.00
CA LEU A 111 -29.09 1.76 -7.55
C LEU A 111 -28.60 2.89 -6.62
N ASN A 112 -28.96 4.13 -6.94
CA ASN A 112 -28.56 5.29 -6.16
C ASN A 112 -29.11 5.29 -4.73
N THR A 113 -30.23 4.59 -4.47
CA THR A 113 -30.74 4.45 -3.09
C THR A 113 -29.83 3.59 -2.21
N PHE A 114 -29.11 2.62 -2.79
CA PHE A 114 -28.12 1.79 -2.09
C PHE A 114 -26.83 2.55 -1.80
N ARG A 115 -26.30 3.28 -2.80
CA ARG A 115 -25.07 4.07 -2.64
C ARG A 115 -25.20 5.18 -1.58
N ALA A 116 -26.41 5.68 -1.35
CA ALA A 116 -26.67 6.71 -0.34
C ALA A 116 -26.52 6.19 1.11
N SER A 117 -26.76 4.89 1.37
CA SER A 117 -26.64 4.31 2.71
C SER A 117 -25.19 4.00 3.12
N ASP A 118 -24.31 3.68 2.17
CA ASP A 118 -22.91 3.27 2.45
C ASP A 118 -21.97 4.42 2.81
N ARG A 119 -22.33 5.67 2.49
CA ARG A 119 -21.51 6.87 2.80
C ARG A 119 -21.29 7.14 4.29
N ARG A 120 -21.83 6.31 5.20
CA ARG A 120 -21.74 6.47 6.66
C ARG A 120 -20.60 5.68 7.32
N ALA A 121 -19.83 4.88 6.58
CA ALA A 121 -18.69 4.16 7.16
C ALA A 121 -17.45 5.08 7.27
N GLU A 122 -17.06 5.42 8.51
CA GLU A 122 -15.81 6.13 8.78
C GLU A 122 -14.61 5.23 8.45
N ARG A 123 -13.67 5.74 7.65
CA ARG A 123 -12.38 5.07 7.43
C ARG A 123 -11.61 5.05 8.74
N ARG A 124 -11.21 3.86 9.19
CA ARG A 124 -10.28 3.72 10.31
C ARG A 124 -8.84 3.87 9.79
N PRO A 125 -8.00 4.69 10.41
CA PRO A 125 -6.59 4.73 10.07
C PRO A 125 -5.96 3.36 10.37
N GLU A 126 -5.17 2.84 9.43
CA GLU A 126 -4.34 1.66 9.63
C GLU A 126 -3.21 1.97 10.63
N ALA A 127 -2.75 0.97 11.37
CA ALA A 127 -1.65 1.13 12.32
C ALA A 127 -0.34 1.48 11.58
N ALA A 128 0.49 2.34 12.19
CA ALA A 128 1.71 2.86 11.56
C ALA A 128 2.73 1.77 11.17
N ASP A 129 2.79 0.68 11.94
CA ASP A 129 3.63 -0.49 11.65
C ASP A 129 3.13 -1.29 10.44
N ALA A 130 1.81 -1.38 10.26
CA ALA A 130 1.21 -1.99 9.08
C ALA A 130 1.50 -1.16 7.81
N LEU A 131 1.42 0.17 7.91
CA LEU A 131 1.78 1.08 6.82
C LEU A 131 3.27 0.97 6.47
N GLU A 132 4.16 0.92 7.46
CA GLU A 132 5.60 0.72 7.21
C GLU A 132 5.87 -0.62 6.51
N ARG A 133 5.22 -1.70 6.92
CA ARG A 133 5.33 -3.00 6.23
C ARG A 133 4.80 -2.94 4.81
N LEU A 134 3.70 -2.23 4.56
CA LEU A 134 3.18 -2.04 3.21
C LEU A 134 4.17 -1.24 2.34
N HIS A 135 4.76 -0.17 2.90
CA HIS A 135 5.82 0.60 2.24
C HIS A 135 7.09 -0.22 1.95
N SER A 136 7.54 -1.05 2.90
CA SER A 136 8.76 -1.86 2.74
C SER A 136 8.57 -3.03 1.75
N VAL A 137 7.33 -3.46 1.53
CA VAL A 137 6.98 -4.47 0.50
C VAL A 137 6.66 -3.80 -0.85
N GLY A 138 6.66 -2.46 -0.93
CA GLY A 138 6.35 -1.72 -2.16
C GLY A 138 4.85 -1.64 -2.48
N TYR A 139 3.97 -2.03 -1.56
CA TYR A 139 2.53 -1.79 -1.67
C TYR A 139 2.23 -0.31 -1.32
N THR A 140 2.63 0.60 -2.19
CA THR A 140 2.11 1.97 -2.17
C THR A 140 0.80 1.99 -2.95
N SER A 141 -0.32 1.77 -2.27
CA SER A 141 -1.62 2.07 -2.87
C SER A 141 -1.71 3.59 -3.08
N ALA A 142 -1.70 4.05 -4.33
CA ALA A 142 -2.02 5.44 -4.63
C ALA A 142 -3.39 5.75 -4.04
N VAL A 143 -3.52 6.82 -3.25
CA VAL A 143 -4.84 7.34 -2.91
C VAL A 143 -5.38 7.97 -4.18
N VAL A 144 -6.23 7.22 -4.89
CA VAL A 144 -6.85 7.76 -6.10
C VAL A 144 -7.87 8.81 -5.68
N ALA A 145 -7.63 10.06 -6.07
CA ALA A 145 -8.59 11.13 -5.89
C ALA A 145 -9.92 10.75 -6.59
N PRO A 146 -11.08 10.94 -5.94
CA PRO A 146 -12.35 10.61 -6.55
C PRO A 146 -12.59 11.48 -7.78
N THR A 147 -12.54 10.88 -8.97
CA THR A 147 -12.91 11.59 -10.20
C THR A 147 -14.42 11.80 -10.21
N THR A 148 -14.83 13.04 -10.44
CA THR A 148 -16.25 13.44 -10.43
C THR A 148 -17.02 12.95 -11.66
N ARG A 149 -16.31 12.51 -12.70
CA ARG A 149 -16.91 11.99 -13.93
C ARG A 149 -16.01 10.96 -14.62
N TYR A 150 -16.55 9.76 -14.84
CA TYR A 150 -15.91 8.70 -15.62
C TYR A 150 -16.42 8.73 -17.06
N THR A 151 -15.56 8.34 -18.00
CA THR A 151 -15.86 8.21 -19.43
C THR A 151 -15.70 6.76 -19.88
N GLU A 152 -16.07 6.41 -21.12
CA GLU A 152 -15.82 5.06 -21.66
C GLU A 152 -14.34 4.66 -21.63
N ALA A 153 -13.42 5.63 -21.62
CA ALA A 153 -11.99 5.38 -21.53
C ALA A 153 -11.56 4.93 -20.11
N ASP A 154 -12.45 5.04 -19.13
CA ASP A 154 -12.26 4.66 -17.74
C ASP A 154 -13.06 3.39 -17.39
N ASP A 155 -13.72 2.79 -18.38
CA ASP A 155 -14.51 1.57 -18.19
C ASP A 155 -13.59 0.39 -17.87
N PRO A 156 -13.73 -0.25 -16.69
CA PRO A 156 -12.82 -1.31 -16.25
C PRO A 156 -12.81 -2.51 -17.21
N LYS A 157 -13.89 -2.78 -17.96
CA LYS A 157 -13.93 -3.89 -18.90
C LYS A 157 -13.11 -3.63 -20.17
N ARG A 158 -12.89 -2.35 -20.54
CA ARG A 158 -11.97 -1.97 -21.61
C ARG A 158 -10.51 -1.94 -21.16
N LEU A 159 -10.27 -1.91 -19.84
CA LEU A 159 -8.94 -1.73 -19.26
C LEU A 159 -8.32 -3.02 -18.71
N ILE A 160 -8.97 -4.17 -18.89
CA ILE A 160 -8.46 -5.50 -18.48
C ILE A 160 -7.06 -5.76 -19.03
N GLY A 161 -6.78 -5.34 -20.27
CA GLY A 161 -5.44 -5.47 -20.85
C GLY A 161 -4.36 -4.69 -20.10
N LEU A 162 -4.68 -3.48 -19.60
CA LEU A 162 -3.76 -2.71 -18.77
C LEU A 162 -3.60 -3.33 -17.38
N ASP A 163 -4.66 -3.93 -16.84
CA ASP A 163 -4.57 -4.65 -15.57
C ASP A 163 -3.62 -5.86 -15.68
N ALA A 164 -3.77 -6.65 -16.75
CA ALA A 164 -2.90 -7.78 -17.01
C ALA A 164 -1.43 -7.33 -17.15
N MET A 165 -1.17 -6.19 -17.78
CA MET A 165 0.19 -5.61 -17.83
C MET A 165 0.72 -5.24 -16.45
N LEU A 166 -0.10 -4.66 -15.56
CA LEU A 166 0.30 -4.35 -14.19
C LEU A 166 0.63 -5.62 -13.40
N GLN A 167 -0.17 -6.67 -13.53
CA GLN A 167 0.12 -7.98 -12.93
C GLN A 167 1.42 -8.58 -13.48
N ASP A 168 1.69 -8.42 -14.77
CA ASP A 168 2.94 -8.86 -15.39
C ASP A 168 4.16 -8.10 -14.84
N VAL A 169 4.05 -6.79 -14.58
CA VAL A 169 5.10 -6.00 -13.93
C VAL A 169 5.44 -6.59 -12.56
N LEU A 170 4.41 -6.81 -11.72
CA LEU A 170 4.60 -7.38 -10.39
C LEU A 170 5.20 -8.79 -10.46
N ARG A 171 4.72 -9.64 -11.37
CA ARG A 171 5.25 -10.99 -11.58
C ARG A 171 6.73 -10.97 -11.96
N LEU A 172 7.14 -10.07 -12.86
CA LEU A 172 8.54 -9.93 -13.28
C LEU A 172 9.42 -9.41 -12.13
N TYR A 173 8.92 -8.42 -11.38
CA TYR A 173 9.61 -7.89 -10.20
C TYR A 173 9.82 -8.97 -9.13
N LEU A 174 8.78 -9.73 -8.78
CA LEU A 174 8.86 -10.82 -7.81
C LEU A 174 9.73 -11.98 -8.29
N ALA A 175 9.88 -12.16 -9.61
CA ALA A 175 10.83 -13.10 -10.20
C ALA A 175 12.29 -12.60 -10.19
N GLY A 176 12.54 -11.36 -9.72
CA GLY A 176 13.85 -10.73 -9.69
C GLY A 176 14.30 -10.14 -11.04
N ASP A 177 13.46 -10.19 -12.08
CA ASP A 177 13.77 -9.60 -13.39
C ASP A 177 13.38 -8.12 -13.42
N LEU A 178 14.15 -7.31 -12.69
CA LEU A 178 13.91 -5.88 -12.55
C LEU A 178 13.97 -5.16 -13.91
N ARG A 179 14.86 -5.59 -14.83
CA ARG A 179 14.98 -4.99 -16.16
C ARG A 179 13.71 -5.21 -16.99
N ALA A 180 13.18 -6.43 -17.03
CA ALA A 180 11.94 -6.71 -17.74
C ALA A 180 10.74 -6.03 -17.08
N ALA A 181 10.70 -5.98 -15.74
CA ALA A 181 9.66 -5.27 -14.99
C ALA A 181 9.60 -3.78 -15.36
N ILE A 182 10.76 -3.10 -15.38
CA ILE A 182 10.87 -1.69 -15.81
C ILE A 182 10.40 -1.51 -17.25
N ALA A 183 10.86 -2.35 -18.17
CA ALA A 183 10.47 -2.27 -19.58
C ALA A 183 8.95 -2.41 -19.76
N ARG A 184 8.34 -3.38 -19.08
CA ARG A 184 6.89 -3.58 -19.13
C ARG A 184 6.12 -2.44 -18.46
N CYS A 185 6.65 -1.88 -17.37
CA CYS A 185 6.04 -0.75 -16.67
C CYS A 185 6.09 0.53 -17.53
N ARG A 186 7.19 0.77 -18.25
CA ARG A 186 7.29 1.88 -19.21
C ARG A 186 6.26 1.75 -20.34
N GLU A 187 6.08 0.56 -20.90
CA GLU A 187 5.03 0.31 -21.90
C GLU A 187 3.62 0.61 -21.33
N LEU A 188 3.37 0.21 -20.08
CA LEU A 188 2.10 0.50 -19.39
C LEU A 188 1.87 2.02 -19.24
N VAL A 189 2.90 2.75 -18.82
CA VAL A 189 2.87 4.22 -18.70
C VAL A 189 2.68 4.89 -20.06
N GLU A 190 3.28 4.38 -21.14
CA GLU A 190 3.07 4.90 -22.49
C GLU A 190 1.63 4.71 -22.97
N ARG A 191 1.04 3.53 -22.69
CA ARG A 191 -0.37 3.23 -23.04
C ARG A 191 -1.36 4.05 -22.23
N ARG A 192 -1.06 4.35 -20.97
CA ARG A 192 -1.93 5.17 -20.11
C ARG A 192 -1.11 6.11 -19.20
N PRO A 193 -0.67 7.27 -19.73
CA PRO A 193 0.17 8.21 -18.98
C PRO A 193 -0.49 8.86 -17.77
N THR A 194 -1.82 8.78 -17.69
CA THR A 194 -2.66 9.35 -16.62
C THR A 194 -2.95 8.36 -15.49
N MET A 195 -2.37 7.16 -15.53
CA MET A 195 -2.56 6.16 -14.47
C MET A 195 -1.50 6.34 -13.39
N ALA A 196 -1.81 7.12 -12.35
CA ALA A 196 -0.88 7.48 -11.28
C ALA A 196 -0.18 6.26 -10.65
N VAL A 197 -0.91 5.16 -10.39
CA VAL A 197 -0.33 3.93 -9.84
C VAL A 197 0.81 3.37 -10.69
N SER A 198 0.72 3.42 -12.04
CA SER A 198 1.84 2.96 -12.89
C SER A 198 3.06 3.85 -12.81
N LEU A 199 2.89 5.15 -12.53
CA LEU A 199 4.00 6.07 -12.34
C LEU A 199 4.67 5.86 -10.97
N LEU A 200 3.89 5.53 -9.93
CA LEU A 200 4.43 5.14 -8.62
C LEU A 200 5.23 3.84 -8.72
N GLU A 201 4.70 2.84 -9.42
CA GLU A 201 5.40 1.57 -9.68
C GLU A 201 6.69 1.80 -10.48
N LEU A 202 6.62 2.59 -11.55
CA LEU A 202 7.82 2.95 -12.32
C LEU A 202 8.84 3.65 -11.43
N ALA A 203 8.40 4.57 -10.58
CA ALA A 203 9.30 5.27 -9.67
C ALA A 203 10.05 4.33 -8.73
N HIS A 204 9.32 3.37 -8.14
CA HIS A 204 9.89 2.34 -7.27
C HIS A 204 10.90 1.49 -8.02
N LEU A 205 10.54 0.95 -9.19
CA LEU A 205 11.42 0.10 -9.99
C LEU A 205 12.68 0.84 -10.46
N GLU A 206 12.55 2.12 -10.88
CA GLU A 206 13.70 2.93 -11.27
C GLU A 206 14.62 3.20 -10.08
N ARG A 207 14.09 3.51 -8.89
CA ARG A 207 14.90 3.66 -7.67
C ARG A 207 15.64 2.37 -7.32
N GLU A 208 14.96 1.23 -7.34
CA GLU A 208 15.56 -0.08 -7.09
C GLU A 208 16.67 -0.41 -8.10
N SER A 209 16.53 0.04 -9.35
CA SER A 209 17.59 -0.12 -10.36
C SER A 209 18.78 0.84 -10.20
N GLY A 210 18.74 1.73 -9.19
CA GLY A 210 19.74 2.77 -8.96
C GLY A 210 19.51 4.06 -9.74
N ASN A 211 18.48 4.13 -10.57
CA ASN A 211 18.14 5.30 -11.38
C ASN A 211 17.21 6.27 -10.64
N LEU A 212 17.71 6.85 -9.55
CA LEU A 212 16.92 7.74 -8.69
C LEU A 212 16.36 8.96 -9.45
N ALA A 213 17.06 9.46 -10.47
CA ALA A 213 16.62 10.59 -11.28
C ALA A 213 15.33 10.28 -12.07
N ALA A 214 15.26 9.12 -12.72
CA ALA A 214 14.04 8.68 -13.41
C ALA A 214 12.90 8.40 -12.43
N GLY A 215 13.23 7.86 -11.24
CA GLY A 215 12.25 7.68 -10.17
C GLY A 215 11.60 9.00 -9.74
N ILE A 216 12.40 10.05 -9.56
CA ILE A 216 11.90 11.40 -9.24
C ILE A 216 11.03 11.97 -10.38
N ASP A 217 11.39 11.76 -11.65
CA ASP A 217 10.58 12.22 -12.78
C ASP A 217 9.20 11.55 -12.80
N ALA A 218 9.15 10.23 -12.61
CA ALA A 218 7.90 9.49 -12.53
C ALA A 218 7.03 9.95 -11.34
N LEU A 219 7.63 10.20 -10.17
CA LEU A 219 6.90 10.74 -9.01
C LEU A 219 6.37 12.15 -9.23
N ARG A 220 7.10 13.01 -9.94
CA ARG A 220 6.59 14.35 -10.30
C ARG A 220 5.38 14.28 -11.22
N ARG A 221 5.40 13.36 -12.17
CA ARG A 221 4.25 13.10 -13.05
C ARG A 221 3.07 12.55 -12.25
N ALA A 222 3.32 11.63 -11.31
CA ALA A 222 2.27 11.12 -10.41
C ALA A 222 1.68 12.25 -9.55
N ALA A 223 2.53 13.05 -8.91
CA ALA A 223 2.15 14.21 -8.10
C ALA A 223 1.32 15.25 -8.87
N ALA A 224 1.61 15.44 -10.17
CA ALA A 224 0.82 16.32 -11.03
C ALA A 224 -0.60 15.77 -11.33
N LEU A 225 -0.79 14.46 -11.32
CA LEU A 225 -2.10 13.82 -11.48
C LEU A 225 -2.91 13.80 -10.17
N THR A 226 -2.22 13.74 -9.03
CA THR A 226 -2.82 13.65 -7.70
C THR A 226 -2.28 14.75 -6.77
N PRO A 227 -2.54 16.04 -7.05
CA PRO A 227 -1.98 17.15 -6.28
C PRO A 227 -2.48 17.20 -4.84
N GLU A 228 -3.57 16.51 -4.50
CA GLU A 228 -4.06 16.43 -3.12
C GLU A 228 -3.50 15.25 -2.32
N ASP A 229 -2.82 14.32 -2.99
CA ASP A 229 -2.30 13.10 -2.36
C ASP A 229 -1.00 13.37 -1.60
N ALA A 230 -1.16 13.57 -0.30
CA ALA A 230 -0.08 13.77 0.66
C ALA A 230 0.94 12.60 0.69
N GLN A 231 0.51 11.37 0.39
CA GLN A 231 1.40 10.21 0.38
C GLN A 231 2.35 10.26 -0.81
N THR A 232 1.85 10.57 -2.01
CA THR A 232 2.68 10.77 -3.21
C THR A 232 3.70 11.90 -3.00
N MET A 233 3.29 13.00 -2.34
CA MET A 233 4.20 14.11 -2.03
C MET A 233 5.29 13.72 -1.03
N SER A 234 4.92 12.95 0.00
CA SER A 234 5.87 12.41 0.99
C SER A 234 6.90 11.49 0.32
N LEU A 235 6.46 10.63 -0.60
CA LEU A 235 7.33 9.75 -1.37
C LEU A 235 8.29 10.53 -2.29
N LEU A 236 7.78 11.54 -3.00
CA LEU A 236 8.60 12.43 -3.83
C LEU A 236 9.65 13.18 -2.99
N ALA A 237 9.24 13.70 -1.83
CA ALA A 237 10.15 14.37 -0.90
C ALA A 237 11.23 13.42 -0.35
N ALA A 238 10.90 12.16 -0.08
CA ALA A 238 11.88 11.15 0.31
C ALA A 238 12.94 10.93 -0.78
N TYR A 239 12.52 10.81 -2.05
CA TYR A 239 13.45 10.61 -3.17
C TYR A 239 14.29 11.87 -3.44
N LEU A 240 13.71 13.06 -3.33
CA LEU A 240 14.43 14.32 -3.41
C LEU A 240 15.47 14.43 -2.29
N THR A 241 15.11 14.04 -1.07
CA THR A 241 16.03 14.00 0.08
C THR A 241 17.20 13.06 -0.18
N GLN A 242 16.91 11.84 -0.66
CA GLN A 242 17.94 10.86 -1.03
C GLN A 242 18.87 11.38 -2.14
N ALA A 243 18.34 12.17 -3.08
CA ALA A 243 19.11 12.80 -4.15
C ALA A 243 19.90 14.05 -3.70
N GLY A 244 19.93 14.37 -2.40
CA GLY A 244 20.60 15.55 -1.85
C GLY A 244 19.85 16.87 -2.08
N ARG A 245 18.61 16.80 -2.58
CA ARG A 245 17.74 17.95 -2.90
C ARG A 245 16.81 18.27 -1.72
N ALA A 246 17.34 18.22 -0.51
CA ALA A 246 16.58 18.31 0.73
C ALA A 246 15.77 19.61 0.86
N ARG A 247 16.31 20.75 0.40
CA ARG A 247 15.59 22.04 0.42
C ARG A 247 14.31 22.01 -0.42
N GLU A 248 14.37 21.43 -1.61
CA GLU A 248 13.20 21.26 -2.47
C GLU A 248 12.16 20.32 -1.86
N ALA A 249 12.60 19.26 -1.17
CA ALA A 249 11.71 18.37 -0.44
C ALA A 249 10.98 19.10 0.71
N VAL A 250 11.66 20.00 1.42
CA VAL A 250 11.05 20.85 2.47
C VAL A 250 10.00 21.76 1.85
N ASP A 251 10.34 22.48 0.77
CA ASP A 251 9.43 23.41 0.10
C ASP A 251 8.19 22.69 -0.46
N LEU A 252 8.37 21.48 -1.00
CA LEU A 252 7.29 20.63 -1.50
C LEU A 252 6.30 20.24 -0.39
N LEU A 253 6.79 19.90 0.81
CA LEU A 253 5.95 19.40 1.90
C LEU A 253 5.35 20.50 2.78
N GLU A 254 5.89 21.72 2.75
CA GLU A 254 5.40 22.85 3.54
C GLU A 254 3.88 23.07 3.45
N PRO A 255 3.25 23.17 2.26
CA PRO A 255 1.80 23.38 2.19
C PRO A 255 0.98 22.20 2.73
N TYR A 256 1.51 20.97 2.64
CA TYR A 256 0.84 19.77 3.14
C TYR A 256 0.95 19.66 4.67
N SER A 257 2.08 20.06 5.25
CA SER A 257 2.29 20.05 6.70
C SER A 257 1.44 21.06 7.46
N ARG A 258 0.87 22.06 6.77
CA ARG A 258 -0.01 23.09 7.34
C ARG A 258 -1.50 22.76 7.21
N ARG A 259 -1.85 21.62 6.62
CA ARG A 259 -3.24 21.16 6.52
C ARG A 259 -3.74 20.80 7.93
N GLU A 260 -5.03 21.00 8.17
CA GLU A 260 -5.66 20.70 9.46
C GLU A 260 -6.74 19.61 9.28
N PRO A 261 -6.64 18.45 9.97
CA PRO A 261 -5.51 18.04 10.81
C PRO A 261 -4.25 17.73 9.98
N ALA A 262 -3.08 17.97 10.56
CA ALA A 262 -1.82 17.63 9.90
C ALA A 262 -1.66 16.10 9.78
N ASP A 263 -1.21 15.64 8.62
CA ASP A 263 -0.90 14.22 8.39
C ASP A 263 0.45 13.88 9.05
N PRO A 264 0.49 12.95 10.03
CA PRO A 264 1.73 12.55 10.68
C PRO A 264 2.82 12.07 9.71
N GLN A 265 2.44 11.44 8.59
CA GLN A 265 3.39 10.96 7.59
C GLN A 265 4.07 12.11 6.85
N VAL A 266 3.32 13.17 6.55
CA VAL A 266 3.85 14.41 5.95
C VAL A 266 4.79 15.11 6.92
N LEU A 267 4.41 15.21 8.19
CA LEU A 267 5.23 15.81 9.24
C LEU A 267 6.56 15.06 9.38
N THR A 268 6.53 13.73 9.45
CA THR A 268 7.73 12.87 9.49
C THR A 268 8.61 13.07 8.26
N SER A 269 8.03 13.03 7.06
CA SER A 269 8.78 13.19 5.81
C SER A 269 9.43 14.57 5.71
N ARG A 270 8.73 15.62 6.17
CA ARG A 270 9.25 17.00 6.22
C ARG A 270 10.37 17.11 7.25
N ALA A 271 10.25 16.47 8.40
CA ALA A 271 11.31 16.45 9.40
C ALA A 271 12.59 15.81 8.85
N MET A 272 12.49 14.69 8.14
CA MET A 272 13.64 14.04 7.51
C MET A 272 14.29 14.92 6.43
N ALA A 273 13.48 15.60 5.62
CA ALA A 273 13.97 16.59 4.66
C ALA A 273 14.67 17.78 5.35
N LEU A 274 14.11 18.28 6.47
CA LEU A 274 14.73 19.34 7.27
C LEU A 274 16.08 18.91 7.85
N ALA A 275 16.16 17.70 8.41
CA ALA A 275 17.40 17.14 8.96
C ALA A 275 18.47 17.02 7.87
N ALA A 276 18.12 16.50 6.69
CA ALA A 276 19.02 16.42 5.55
C ALA A 276 19.44 17.79 5.00
N ALA A 277 18.61 18.83 5.20
CA ALA A 277 18.95 20.21 4.90
C ALA A 277 19.80 20.90 6.00
N GLY A 278 20.20 20.17 7.05
CA GLY A 278 20.99 20.68 8.17
C GLY A 278 20.18 21.44 9.23
N ARG A 279 18.85 21.34 9.21
CA ARG A 279 17.93 22.05 10.10
C ARG A 279 17.39 21.11 11.20
N ALA A 280 18.30 20.53 11.98
CA ALA A 280 17.97 19.51 12.99
C ALA A 280 16.93 19.97 14.04
N THR A 281 17.05 21.21 14.54
CA THR A 281 16.09 21.76 15.51
C THR A 281 14.67 21.83 14.96
N ASP A 282 14.52 22.27 13.71
CA ASP A 282 13.21 22.34 13.05
C ASP A 282 12.64 20.95 12.77
N ALA A 283 13.51 19.99 12.42
CA ALA A 283 13.15 18.60 12.22
C ALA A 283 12.58 17.97 13.50
N LEU A 284 13.28 18.12 14.63
CA LEU A 284 12.83 17.62 15.94
C LEU A 284 11.52 18.28 16.38
N SER A 285 11.37 19.59 16.17
CA SER A 285 10.10 20.30 16.44
C SER A 285 8.94 19.77 15.58
N THR A 286 9.22 19.38 14.34
CA THR A 286 8.21 18.80 13.43
C THR A 286 7.85 17.36 13.83
N LEU A 287 8.82 16.54 14.27
CA LEU A 287 8.55 15.20 14.79
C LEU A 287 7.76 15.22 16.09
N GLU A 288 8.00 16.21 16.96
CA GLU A 288 7.20 16.38 18.17
C GLU A 288 5.73 16.73 17.86
N GLN A 289 5.47 17.46 16.77
CA GLN A 289 4.10 17.66 16.29
C GLN A 289 3.47 16.32 15.84
N ALA A 290 4.19 15.52 15.05
CA ALA A 290 3.72 14.19 14.65
C ALA A 290 3.42 13.29 15.86
N ARG A 291 4.27 13.35 16.89
CA ARG A 291 4.15 12.56 18.13
C ARG A 291 2.91 12.91 18.95
N ARG A 292 2.44 14.15 18.89
CA ARG A 292 1.17 14.54 19.54
C ARG A 292 -0.05 13.87 18.92
N HIS A 293 0.02 13.49 17.65
CA HIS A 293 -1.05 12.77 16.97
C HIS A 293 -1.06 11.28 17.32
N ASP A 294 0.11 10.65 17.41
CA ASP A 294 0.27 9.26 17.84
C ASP A 294 1.47 9.09 18.80
N PRO A 295 1.23 9.24 20.12
CA PRO A 295 2.28 9.09 21.12
C PRO A 295 2.83 7.67 21.26
N THR A 296 2.13 6.67 20.71
CA THR A 296 2.51 5.25 20.80
C THR A 296 3.31 4.77 19.60
N ASN A 297 3.51 5.64 18.61
CA ASN A 297 4.26 5.30 17.41
C ASN A 297 5.78 5.25 17.67
N ALA A 298 6.31 4.04 17.85
CA ALA A 298 7.74 3.79 18.01
C ALA A 298 8.59 4.36 16.87
N MET A 299 8.04 4.46 15.65
CA MET A 299 8.78 4.99 14.50
C MET A 299 9.15 6.46 14.66
N LEU A 300 8.31 7.26 15.33
CA LEU A 300 8.63 8.68 15.56
C LEU A 300 9.86 8.85 16.45
N HIS A 301 10.11 7.91 17.37
CA HIS A 301 11.35 7.85 18.13
C HIS A 301 12.54 7.41 17.27
N VAL A 302 12.36 6.45 16.36
CA VAL A 302 13.39 6.07 15.37
C VAL A 302 13.79 7.27 14.51
N GLU A 303 12.83 8.04 14.02
CA GLU A 303 13.12 9.21 13.19
C GLU A 303 13.81 10.31 14.01
N SER A 304 13.37 10.60 15.24
CA SER A 304 14.07 11.54 16.14
C SER A 304 15.51 11.10 16.40
N GLY A 305 15.74 9.82 16.69
CA GLY A 305 17.08 9.27 16.87
C GLY A 305 17.94 9.40 15.62
N THR A 306 17.34 9.24 14.43
CA THR A 306 18.02 9.44 13.15
C THR A 306 18.40 10.91 12.95
N VAL A 307 17.52 11.85 13.29
CA VAL A 307 17.82 13.30 13.24
C VAL A 307 18.98 13.65 14.17
N TYR A 308 18.98 13.13 15.41
CA TYR A 308 20.09 13.33 16.35
C TYR A 308 21.41 12.76 15.82
N LEU A 309 21.38 11.56 15.22
CA LEU A 309 22.56 10.99 14.56
C LEU A 309 23.10 11.89 13.44
N MET A 310 22.23 12.40 12.58
CA MET A 310 22.62 13.32 11.50
C MET A 310 23.22 14.63 12.04
N ALA A 311 22.77 15.08 13.21
CA ALA A 311 23.32 16.23 13.92
C ALA A 311 24.60 15.92 14.71
N GLY A 312 25.02 14.65 14.79
CA GLY A 312 26.20 14.20 15.54
C GLY A 312 25.95 13.98 17.04
N ASP A 313 24.71 14.11 17.51
CA ASP A 313 24.33 13.92 18.92
C ASP A 313 24.00 12.45 19.20
N ARG A 314 25.05 11.64 19.35
CA ARG A 314 24.90 10.20 19.61
C ARG A 314 24.23 9.87 20.94
N ALA A 315 24.27 10.78 21.92
CA ALA A 315 23.71 10.55 23.25
C ALA A 315 22.18 10.55 23.17
N HIS A 316 21.59 11.64 22.67
CA HIS A 316 20.14 11.73 22.50
C HIS A 316 19.63 10.74 21.45
N ALA A 317 20.42 10.45 20.41
CA ALA A 317 20.06 9.40 19.45
C ALA A 317 19.84 8.04 20.12
N ARG A 318 20.74 7.65 21.05
CA ARG A 318 20.62 6.39 21.79
C ARG A 318 19.37 6.36 22.65
N GLU A 319 19.07 7.44 23.35
CA GLU A 319 17.87 7.56 24.19
C GLU A 319 16.59 7.39 23.35
N GLU A 320 16.51 8.05 22.20
CA GLU A 320 15.37 7.93 21.29
C GLU A 320 15.24 6.50 20.72
N PHE A 321 16.32 5.86 20.28
CA PHE A 321 16.23 4.47 19.83
C PHE A 321 15.84 3.49 20.95
N GLN A 322 16.28 3.73 22.19
CA GLN A 322 15.84 2.94 23.34
C GLN A 322 14.36 3.17 23.66
N ALA A 323 13.87 4.41 23.56
CA ALA A 323 12.44 4.71 23.68
C ALA A 323 11.61 4.02 22.59
N ALA A 324 12.10 3.98 21.34
CA ALA A 324 11.47 3.22 20.27
C ALA A 324 11.35 1.73 20.62
N LEU A 325 12.42 1.11 21.14
CA LEU A 325 12.44 -0.30 21.55
C LEU A 325 11.56 -0.59 22.77
N ALA A 326 11.36 0.38 23.66
CA ALA A 326 10.43 0.24 24.78
C ALA A 326 8.97 0.17 24.32
N LEU A 327 8.62 0.87 23.23
CA LEU A 327 7.29 0.83 22.61
C LEU A 327 7.12 -0.37 21.69
N ASN A 328 8.13 -0.68 20.87
CA ASN A 328 8.15 -1.80 19.96
C ASN A 328 9.52 -2.53 20.01
N PRO A 329 9.62 -3.63 20.77
CA PRO A 329 10.84 -4.42 20.86
C PRO A 329 11.32 -5.04 19.54
N ALA A 330 10.49 -5.06 18.49
CA ALA A 330 10.83 -5.56 17.17
C ALA A 330 11.14 -4.44 16.16
N ALA A 331 11.47 -3.22 16.62
CA ALA A 331 11.83 -2.12 15.73
C ALA A 331 13.24 -2.33 15.12
N ALA A 332 13.30 -3.00 13.97
CA ALA A 332 14.55 -3.37 13.29
C ALA A 332 15.47 -2.17 12.99
N ARG A 333 14.91 -1.02 12.62
CA ARG A 333 15.67 0.22 12.38
C ARG A 333 16.32 0.76 13.66
N ALA A 334 15.65 0.68 14.81
CA ALA A 334 16.22 1.12 16.09
C ALA A 334 17.42 0.25 16.48
N HIS A 335 17.26 -1.07 16.42
CA HIS A 335 18.34 -2.03 16.63
C HIS A 335 19.51 -1.80 15.67
N SER A 336 19.24 -1.60 14.38
CA SER A 336 20.28 -1.32 13.39
C SER A 336 21.10 -0.07 13.73
N SER A 337 20.42 1.03 14.10
CA SER A 337 21.08 2.29 14.43
C SER A 337 21.87 2.20 15.73
N LEU A 338 21.36 1.50 16.75
CA LEU A 338 22.12 1.21 17.97
C LEU A 338 23.35 0.35 17.69
N GLY A 339 23.25 -0.60 16.76
CA GLY A 339 24.38 -1.40 16.30
C GLY A 339 25.48 -0.56 15.66
N VAL A 340 25.11 0.39 14.79
CA VAL A 340 26.04 1.36 14.20
C VAL A 340 26.72 2.21 15.27
N ILE A 341 25.95 2.78 16.21
CA ILE A 341 26.50 3.58 17.32
C ILE A 341 27.48 2.75 18.17
N ALA A 342 27.12 1.52 18.54
CA ALA A 342 27.98 0.65 19.34
C ALA A 342 29.27 0.27 18.59
N SER A 343 29.17 0.03 17.28
CA SER A 343 30.32 -0.24 16.41
C SER A 343 31.29 0.94 16.37
N GLU A 344 30.78 2.16 16.15
CA GLU A 344 31.59 3.39 16.16
C GLU A 344 32.26 3.66 17.52
N ASP A 345 31.57 3.32 18.62
CA ASP A 345 32.09 3.40 19.99
C ASP A 345 33.10 2.26 20.32
N GLY A 346 33.35 1.33 19.39
CA GLY A 346 34.24 0.18 19.61
C GLY A 346 33.64 -0.96 20.44
N ARG A 347 32.37 -0.85 20.85
CA ARG A 347 31.61 -1.85 21.62
C ARG A 347 31.13 -2.98 20.71
N THR A 348 32.09 -3.80 20.29
CA THR A 348 31.91 -4.81 19.22
C THR A 348 30.83 -5.84 19.55
N ASP A 349 30.80 -6.40 20.77
CA ASP A 349 29.80 -7.42 21.14
C ASP A 349 28.38 -6.87 21.17
N GLU A 350 28.20 -5.64 21.65
CA GLU A 350 26.91 -4.96 21.68
C GLU A 350 26.42 -4.67 20.26
N ALA A 351 27.30 -4.19 19.38
CA ALA A 351 26.96 -3.94 17.98
C ALA A 351 26.42 -5.20 17.29
N ILE A 352 27.05 -6.34 17.54
CA ILE A 352 26.67 -7.64 16.98
C ILE A 352 25.33 -8.12 17.52
N ALA A 353 25.07 -7.95 18.82
CA ALA A 353 23.79 -8.28 19.41
C ALA A 353 22.66 -7.44 18.78
N GLN A 354 22.86 -6.13 18.68
CA GLN A 354 21.88 -5.21 18.09
C GLN A 354 21.60 -5.53 16.62
N TRP A 355 22.63 -5.77 15.81
CA TRP A 355 22.41 -6.15 14.41
C TRP A 355 21.75 -7.52 14.24
N ARG A 356 22.00 -8.49 15.14
CA ARG A 356 21.25 -9.76 15.15
C ARG A 356 19.77 -9.55 15.43
N ASP A 357 19.43 -8.74 16.42
CA ASP A 357 18.04 -8.42 16.76
C ASP A 357 17.34 -7.70 15.60
N ALA A 358 18.05 -6.77 14.93
CA ALA A 358 17.53 -6.11 13.73
C ALA A 358 17.15 -7.11 12.62
N LEU A 359 18.02 -8.09 12.36
CA LEU A 359 17.81 -9.09 11.31
C LEU A 359 16.73 -10.12 11.67
N ASN A 360 16.60 -10.46 12.95
CA ASN A 360 15.51 -11.29 13.44
C ASN A 360 14.15 -10.59 13.26
N ALA A 361 14.13 -9.25 13.43
CA ALA A 361 12.94 -8.44 13.25
C ALA A 361 12.59 -8.20 11.77
N ASP A 362 13.56 -7.88 10.91
CA ASP A 362 13.37 -7.79 9.46
C ASP A 362 14.55 -8.40 8.68
N PRO A 363 14.36 -9.60 8.10
CA PRO A 363 15.38 -10.28 7.31
C PRO A 363 15.75 -9.61 5.98
N ARG A 364 15.04 -8.56 5.53
CA ARG A 364 15.18 -7.96 4.19
C ARG A 364 16.24 -6.86 4.07
N GLU A 365 16.95 -6.56 5.15
CA GLU A 365 18.01 -5.54 5.20
C GLU A 365 19.34 -6.04 4.58
N ALA A 366 19.30 -6.53 3.35
CA ALA A 366 20.46 -7.14 2.67
C ALA A 366 21.68 -6.19 2.57
N GLY A 367 21.47 -4.91 2.27
CA GLY A 367 22.56 -3.93 2.26
C GLY A 367 23.24 -3.79 3.63
N LYS A 368 22.49 -3.91 4.73
CA LYS A 368 23.05 -3.87 6.09
C LYS A 368 23.70 -5.19 6.48
N LEU A 369 23.24 -6.33 5.96
CA LEU A 369 23.91 -7.62 6.11
C LEU A 369 25.36 -7.55 5.62
N PHE A 370 25.60 -6.97 4.45
CA PHE A 370 26.96 -6.87 3.92
C PHE A 370 27.86 -5.98 4.80
N ALA A 371 27.40 -4.77 5.13
CA ALA A 371 28.16 -3.86 6.01
C ALA A 371 28.46 -4.50 7.38
N PHE A 372 27.48 -5.23 7.94
CA PHE A 372 27.65 -5.97 9.18
C PHE A 372 28.68 -7.10 9.05
N THR A 373 28.64 -7.86 7.95
CA THR A 373 29.63 -8.92 7.69
C THR A 373 31.04 -8.35 7.52
N GLU A 374 31.20 -7.23 6.83
CA GLU A 374 32.48 -6.56 6.67
C GLU A 374 33.05 -6.12 8.03
N PHE A 375 32.19 -5.57 8.91
CA PHE A 375 32.58 -5.22 10.27
C PHE A 375 33.03 -6.42 11.09
N LEU A 376 32.27 -7.53 11.06
CA LEU A 376 32.62 -8.77 11.76
C LEU A 376 33.99 -9.30 11.33
N ARG A 377 34.26 -9.28 10.02
CA ARG A 377 35.55 -9.70 9.45
C ARG A 377 36.68 -8.76 9.87
N GLN A 378 36.46 -7.44 9.85
CA GLN A 378 37.46 -6.47 10.31
C GLN A 378 37.86 -6.70 11.78
N LYS A 379 36.95 -7.21 12.60
CA LYS A 379 37.19 -7.57 14.01
C LYS A 379 37.70 -9.01 14.20
N GLY A 380 38.00 -9.75 13.13
CA GLY A 380 38.52 -11.11 13.17
C GLY A 380 37.49 -12.18 13.54
N ARG A 381 36.19 -11.88 13.44
CA ARG A 381 35.08 -12.79 13.79
C ARG A 381 34.50 -13.48 12.55
N ASP A 382 35.36 -14.05 11.72
CA ASP A 382 34.99 -14.65 10.42
C ASP A 382 33.96 -15.78 10.54
N ALA A 383 34.05 -16.58 11.61
CA ALA A 383 33.10 -17.68 11.87
C ALA A 383 31.67 -17.17 12.08
N GLU A 384 31.51 -15.99 12.70
CA GLU A 384 30.21 -15.37 12.93
C GLU A 384 29.74 -14.56 11.74
N ALA A 385 30.65 -14.04 10.91
CA ALA A 385 30.31 -13.36 9.67
C ALA A 385 29.68 -14.31 8.64
N ARG A 386 30.15 -15.57 8.60
CA ARG A 386 29.75 -16.57 7.60
C ARG A 386 28.23 -16.73 7.38
N PRO A 387 27.38 -16.98 8.40
CA PRO A 387 25.94 -17.14 8.17
C PRO A 387 25.27 -15.90 7.58
N PHE A 388 25.71 -14.69 7.97
CA PHE A 388 25.17 -13.44 7.43
C PHE A 388 25.65 -13.17 6.00
N LEU A 389 26.87 -13.60 5.68
CA LEU A 389 27.43 -13.60 4.33
C LEU A 389 26.66 -14.54 3.40
N GLU A 390 26.34 -15.75 3.86
CA GLU A 390 25.52 -16.70 3.10
C GLU A 390 24.10 -16.18 2.92
N LEU A 391 23.50 -15.55 3.94
CA LEU A 391 22.20 -14.91 3.84
C LEU A 391 22.21 -13.73 2.87
N PHE A 392 23.24 -12.88 2.91
CA PHE A 392 23.42 -11.76 1.99
C PHE A 392 23.49 -12.22 0.54
N VAL A 393 24.33 -13.22 0.24
CA VAL A 393 24.44 -13.79 -1.11
C VAL A 393 23.10 -14.38 -1.58
N ALA A 394 22.35 -15.01 -0.67
CA ALA A 394 21.07 -15.62 -1.01
C ALA A 394 19.93 -14.61 -1.22
N SER A 395 19.97 -13.44 -0.58
CA SER A 395 18.87 -12.48 -0.56
C SER A 395 19.14 -11.17 -1.32
N ALA A 396 20.40 -10.82 -1.58
CA ALA A 396 20.76 -9.56 -2.22
C ALA A 396 20.46 -9.54 -3.72
N SER A 397 19.99 -8.39 -4.20
CA SER A 397 19.81 -8.14 -5.63
C SER A 397 21.16 -8.17 -6.36
N GLN A 398 21.34 -9.13 -7.27
CA GLN A 398 22.51 -9.24 -8.13
C GLN A 398 22.78 -7.95 -8.92
N GLN A 399 21.74 -7.24 -9.33
CA GLN A 399 21.89 -6.01 -10.12
C GLN A 399 22.41 -4.85 -9.27
N GLN A 400 21.99 -4.77 -8.00
CA GLN A 400 22.35 -3.66 -7.11
C GLN A 400 23.67 -3.90 -6.37
N TYR A 401 23.92 -5.15 -6.00
CA TYR A 401 25.01 -5.55 -5.11
C TYR A 401 26.02 -6.49 -5.78
N ALA A 402 26.16 -6.44 -7.12
CA ALA A 402 27.03 -7.36 -7.87
C ALA A 402 28.45 -7.46 -7.28
N ARG A 403 29.04 -6.31 -6.92
CA ARG A 403 30.40 -6.23 -6.39
C ARG A 403 30.48 -6.79 -4.97
N GLU A 404 29.52 -6.45 -4.14
CA GLU A 404 29.42 -6.92 -2.77
C GLU A 404 29.16 -8.43 -2.73
N ILE A 405 28.35 -8.96 -3.66
CA ILE A 405 28.07 -10.39 -3.79
C ILE A 405 29.31 -11.13 -4.27
N GLU A 406 30.03 -10.62 -5.27
CA GLU A 406 31.32 -11.20 -5.71
C GLU A 406 32.31 -11.26 -4.55
N ARG A 407 32.48 -10.14 -3.83
CA ARG A 407 33.35 -10.06 -2.65
C ARG A 407 32.89 -10.99 -1.52
N ALA A 408 31.58 -11.16 -1.37
CA ALA A 408 30.99 -12.11 -0.42
C ALA A 408 31.28 -13.57 -0.80
N HIS A 409 31.22 -13.93 -2.10
CA HIS A 409 31.62 -15.25 -2.59
C HIS A 409 33.11 -15.54 -2.35
N GLU A 410 33.98 -14.56 -2.63
CA GLU A 410 35.42 -14.64 -2.33
C GLU A 410 35.65 -14.93 -0.84
N TRP A 411 34.97 -14.21 0.05
CA TRP A 411 35.08 -14.38 1.50
C TRP A 411 34.54 -15.73 2.01
N LEU A 412 33.57 -16.31 1.30
CA LEU A 412 33.03 -17.64 1.57
C LEU A 412 33.86 -18.77 0.96
N GLY A 413 34.86 -18.47 0.13
CA GLY A 413 35.64 -19.47 -0.60
C GLY A 413 34.81 -20.23 -1.63
N ARG A 414 33.77 -19.60 -2.20
CA ARG A 414 32.94 -20.15 -3.27
C ARG A 414 33.36 -19.50 -4.60
N PRO A 415 33.55 -20.28 -5.67
CA PRO A 415 33.91 -19.74 -6.98
C PRO A 415 32.76 -18.94 -7.62
#